data_AF-A0A7C4X842-F1
#
_entry.id   AF-A0A7C4X842-F1
#
_cell.length_a   1.000
_cell.length_b   1.000
_cell.length_c   1.000
_cell.angle_alpha   90.00
_cell.angle_beta   90.00
_cell.angle_gamma   90.00
#
_symmetry.space_group_name_H-M   'P 1'
#
loop_
_entity.id
_entity.type
_entity.pdbx_description
1 polymer ?
#
loop_
_entity_poly.entity_id
_entity_poly.type
_entity_poly.pdbx_seq_one_letter_code
_entity_poly.pdbx_strand_id
1 'polypeptide(L)'
;MVIVQSYALAVVMCVITMLCWGSWANTQKLASREWKFQLFYWDYALGVLLLTLLFAFTLGSFGSAGRSFLADLAQADRSNLLSAFIGGVIFNFANILLVVAIDIAGMSVAFPVGIGLALVLGVIDNFR
;
A
#
# COMPACT_ATOMS: atom_id res chain seq x y z
N MET A 1 16.08 -8.12 10.78
CA MET A 1 15.33 -7.74 9.56
C MET A 1 16.23 -7.78 8.33
N VAL A 2 15.65 -7.97 7.15
CA VAL A 2 16.32 -7.79 5.85
C VAL A 2 16.43 -6.29 5.57
N ILE A 3 17.66 -5.80 5.39
CA ILE A 3 17.93 -4.42 5.02
C ILE A 3 18.50 -4.41 3.60
N VAL A 4 17.90 -3.60 2.73
CA VAL A 4 18.38 -3.42 1.36
C VAL A 4 19.59 -2.47 1.39
N GLN A 5 20.79 -3.02 1.18
CA GLN A 5 22.05 -2.25 1.27
C GLN A 5 22.62 -1.81 -0.09
N SER A 6 22.09 -2.33 -1.20
CA SER A 6 22.58 -2.05 -2.55
C SER A 6 21.57 -1.22 -3.33
N TYR A 7 22.05 -0.15 -3.97
CA TYR A 7 21.25 0.67 -4.89
C TYR A 7 20.64 -0.17 -6.02
N ALA A 8 21.41 -1.08 -6.61
CA ALA A 8 20.92 -1.95 -7.68
C ALA A 8 19.75 -2.82 -7.20
N LEU A 9 19.86 -3.38 -5.98
CA LEU A 9 18.77 -4.17 -5.40
C LEU A 9 17.54 -3.30 -5.11
N ALA A 10 17.73 -2.08 -4.59
CA ALA A 10 16.63 -1.15 -4.36
C ALA A 10 15.88 -0.81 -5.66
N VAL A 11 16.61 -0.57 -6.76
CA VAL A 11 16.00 -0.34 -8.09
C VAL A 11 15.23 -1.56 -8.56
N VAL A 12 15.78 -2.77 -8.41
CA VAL A 12 15.07 -4.02 -8.77
C VAL A 12 13.77 -4.16 -7.96
N MET A 13 13.81 -3.91 -6.65
CA MET A 13 12.60 -3.95 -5.81
C MET A 13 11.58 -2.87 -6.21
N CYS A 14 12.05 -1.68 -6.61
CA CYS A 14 11.18 -0.62 -7.15
C CYS A 14 10.48 -1.08 -8.44
N VAL A 15 11.20 -1.69 -9.39
CA VAL A 15 10.61 -2.24 -10.61
C VAL A 15 9.56 -3.31 -10.29
N ILE A 16 9.87 -4.23 -9.37
CA ILE A 16 8.90 -5.25 -8.92
C ILE A 16 7.65 -4.57 -8.34
N THR A 17 7.82 -3.55 -7.51
CA THR A 17 6.72 -2.80 -6.90
C THR A 17 5.85 -2.13 -7.98
N MET A 18 6.46 -1.50 -8.98
CA MET A 18 5.74 -0.86 -10.09
C MET A 18 4.97 -1.88 -10.95
N LEU A 19 5.55 -3.07 -11.18
CA LEU A 19 4.86 -4.16 -11.87
C LEU A 19 3.65 -4.67 -11.08
N CYS A 20 3.80 -4.87 -9.77
CA CYS A 20 2.69 -5.27 -8.89
C CYS A 20 1.59 -4.20 -8.80
N TRP A 21 1.97 -2.92 -8.79
CA TRP A 21 1.00 -1.82 -8.76
C TRP A 21 0.23 -1.70 -10.08
N GLY A 22 0.93 -1.77 -11.23
CA GLY A 22 0.30 -1.76 -12.54
C GLY A 22 -0.54 -3.00 -12.85
N SER A 23 -0.19 -4.16 -12.29
CA SER A 23 -0.97 -5.39 -12.49
C SER A 23 -2.34 -5.33 -11.83
N TRP A 24 -2.49 -4.55 -10.75
CA TRP A 24 -3.76 -4.39 -10.03
C TRP A 24 -4.91 -3.92 -10.94
N ALA A 25 -4.69 -2.91 -11.78
CA ALA A 25 -5.73 -2.41 -12.69
C ALA A 25 -6.12 -3.47 -13.74
N ASN A 26 -5.14 -4.26 -14.19
CA ASN A 26 -5.37 -5.33 -15.17
C ASN A 26 -6.14 -6.50 -14.55
N THR A 27 -5.79 -6.91 -13.32
CA THR A 27 -6.51 -7.98 -12.60
C THR A 27 -7.90 -7.55 -12.20
N GLN A 28 -8.11 -6.27 -11.82
CA GLN A 28 -9.43 -5.73 -11.56
C GLN A 28 -10.32 -5.80 -12.81
N LYS A 29 -9.81 -5.38 -13.98
CA LYS A 29 -10.54 -5.43 -15.25
C LYS A 29 -10.84 -6.86 -15.71
N LEU A 30 -9.96 -7.81 -15.38
CA LEU A 30 -10.19 -9.23 -15.66
C LEU A 30 -11.28 -9.80 -14.74
N ALA A 31 -11.19 -9.53 -13.45
CA ALA A 31 -12.12 -10.02 -12.43
C ALA A 31 -13.51 -9.40 -12.55
N SER A 32 -13.63 -8.15 -13.03
CA SER A 32 -14.91 -7.44 -13.16
C SER A 32 -15.93 -8.12 -14.08
N ARG A 33 -15.51 -9.13 -14.86
CA ARG A 33 -16.39 -9.96 -15.69
C ARG A 33 -17.30 -10.87 -14.85
N GLU A 34 -16.82 -11.31 -13.69
CA GLU A 34 -17.48 -12.32 -12.86
C GLU A 34 -17.61 -11.90 -11.39
N TRP A 35 -16.85 -10.88 -10.96
CA TRP A 35 -16.74 -10.44 -9.57
C TRP A 35 -16.99 -8.95 -9.42
N LYS A 36 -17.83 -8.56 -8.47
CA LYS A 36 -18.16 -7.15 -8.24
C LYS A 36 -16.93 -6.40 -7.72
N PHE A 37 -16.75 -5.15 -8.16
CA PHE A 37 -15.59 -4.35 -7.79
C PHE A 37 -15.41 -4.18 -6.28
N GLN A 38 -16.52 -4.01 -5.54
CA GLN A 38 -16.49 -3.92 -4.08
C GLN A 38 -15.92 -5.18 -3.43
N LEU A 39 -16.29 -6.37 -3.92
CA LEU A 39 -15.78 -7.65 -3.40
C LEU A 39 -14.30 -7.84 -3.76
N PHE A 40 -13.91 -7.48 -4.99
CA PHE A 40 -12.50 -7.46 -5.39
C PHE A 40 -11.64 -6.58 -4.46
N TYR A 41 -12.18 -5.45 -4.01
CA TYR A 41 -11.48 -4.55 -3.10
C TYR A 41 -11.35 -5.12 -1.68
N TRP A 42 -12.34 -5.89 -1.22
CA TRP A 42 -12.24 -6.65 0.03
C TRP A 42 -11.15 -7.73 -0.06
N ASP A 43 -11.13 -8.49 -1.16
CA ASP A 43 -10.10 -9.50 -1.39
C ASP A 43 -8.70 -8.88 -1.43
N TYR A 44 -8.58 -7.73 -2.11
CA TYR A 44 -7.35 -6.94 -2.15
C TYR A 44 -6.91 -6.50 -0.74
N ALA A 45 -7.80 -5.94 0.07
CA ALA A 45 -7.49 -5.49 1.42
C ALA A 45 -7.04 -6.65 2.32
N LEU A 46 -7.73 -7.80 2.24
CA LEU A 46 -7.33 -9.00 2.97
C LEU A 46 -5.97 -9.53 2.49
N GLY A 47 -5.74 -9.55 1.19
CA GLY A 47 -4.46 -9.95 0.60
C GLY A 47 -3.31 -9.07 1.08
N VAL A 48 -3.51 -7.75 1.13
CA VAL A 48 -2.51 -6.80 1.68
C VAL A 48 -2.27 -7.05 3.17
N LEU A 49 -3.31 -7.30 3.96
CA LEU A 49 -3.14 -7.65 5.39
C LEU A 49 -2.31 -8.94 5.57
N LEU A 50 -2.64 -9.99 4.82
CA LEU A 50 -1.92 -11.27 4.92
C LEU A 50 -0.47 -11.12 4.44
N LEU A 51 -0.24 -10.40 3.34
CA LEU A 51 1.11 -10.18 2.81
C LEU A 51 1.96 -9.32 3.74
N THR A 52 1.37 -8.28 4.37
CA THR A 52 2.09 -7.44 5.33
C THR A 52 2.43 -8.20 6.60
N LEU A 53 1.55 -9.05 7.11
CA LEU A 53 1.85 -9.96 8.22
C LEU A 53 2.95 -10.95 7.84
N LEU A 54 2.84 -11.57 6.65
CA LEU A 54 3.87 -12.47 6.15
C LEU A 54 5.24 -11.77 6.10
N PHE A 55 5.31 -10.56 5.54
CA PHE A 55 6.56 -9.80 5.50
C PHE A 55 7.05 -9.35 6.87
N ALA A 56 6.18 -8.93 7.79
CA ALA A 56 6.57 -8.55 9.15
C ALA A 56 7.26 -9.71 9.89
N PHE A 57 6.69 -10.91 9.80
CA PHE A 57 7.24 -12.11 10.43
C PHE A 57 8.33 -12.82 9.62
N THR A 58 8.51 -12.47 8.34
CA THR A 58 9.61 -12.98 7.51
C THR A 58 10.70 -11.93 7.32
N LEU A 59 10.64 -11.12 6.25
CA LEU A 59 11.65 -10.11 5.93
C LEU A 59 11.87 -9.12 7.07
N GLY A 60 10.84 -8.76 7.84
CA GLY A 60 10.92 -7.89 9.00
C GLY A 60 11.56 -8.54 10.23
N SER A 61 11.66 -9.87 10.29
CA SER A 61 12.12 -10.60 11.48
C SER A 61 13.35 -11.46 11.26
N PHE A 62 13.57 -11.99 10.05
CA PHE A 62 14.75 -12.74 9.66
C PHE A 62 15.80 -11.80 9.08
N GLY A 63 17.01 -11.80 9.65
CA GLY A 63 18.16 -11.02 9.18
C GLY A 63 19.13 -10.73 10.31
N SER A 64 20.39 -10.50 9.97
CA SER A 64 21.47 -10.24 10.93
C SER A 64 21.56 -8.78 11.38
N ALA A 65 20.89 -7.88 10.66
CA ALA A 65 20.85 -6.46 10.96
C ALA A 65 19.48 -6.04 11.54
N GLY A 66 19.48 -5.07 12.45
CA GLY A 66 18.27 -4.54 13.07
C GLY A 66 17.64 -5.46 14.12
N ARG A 67 16.36 -5.22 14.43
CA ARG A 67 15.58 -6.00 15.41
C ARG A 67 14.49 -6.81 14.70
N SER A 68 13.84 -7.70 15.43
CA SER A 68 12.66 -8.42 14.94
C SER A 68 11.40 -7.56 15.09
N PHE A 69 10.38 -7.85 14.28
CA PHE A 69 9.15 -7.07 14.25
C PHE A 69 8.49 -6.91 15.63
N LEU A 70 8.41 -7.98 16.43
CA LEU A 70 7.80 -7.92 17.77
C LEU A 70 8.58 -7.03 18.73
N ALA A 71 9.91 -7.04 18.66
CA ALA A 71 10.74 -6.17 19.47
C ALA A 71 10.62 -4.70 19.05
N ASP A 72 10.50 -4.42 17.74
CA ASP A 72 10.22 -3.06 17.25
C ASP A 72 8.80 -2.60 17.62
N LEU A 73 7.82 -3.47 17.61
CA LEU A 73 6.45 -3.14 18.04
C LEU A 73 6.37 -2.88 19.55
N ALA A 74 7.06 -3.68 20.37
CA ALA A 74 7.01 -3.56 21.83
C ALA A 74 7.62 -2.26 22.38
N GLN A 75 8.62 -1.71 21.69
CA GLN A 75 9.27 -0.47 22.09
C GLN A 75 8.68 0.78 21.44
N ALA A 76 7.80 0.63 20.44
CA ALA A 76 7.27 1.76 19.70
C ALA A 76 6.39 2.64 20.60
N ASP A 77 6.56 3.96 20.50
CA ASP A 77 5.72 4.91 21.24
C ASP A 77 4.25 4.74 20.87
N ARG A 78 3.39 4.71 21.89
CA ARG A 78 1.94 4.57 21.71
C ARG A 78 1.34 5.67 20.85
N SER A 79 1.86 6.89 20.95
CA SER A 79 1.45 8.03 20.10
C SER A 79 1.72 7.76 18.62
N ASN A 80 2.89 7.21 18.29
CA ASN A 80 3.26 6.88 16.92
C ASN A 80 2.40 5.74 16.37
N LEU A 81 2.14 4.71 17.18
CA LEU A 81 1.24 3.61 16.80
C LEU A 81 -0.20 4.11 16.54
N LEU A 82 -0.71 4.99 17.39
CA LEU A 82 -2.04 5.58 17.21
C LEU A 82 -2.11 6.45 15.95
N SER A 83 -1.09 7.28 15.71
CA SER A 83 -0.99 8.09 14.48
C SER A 83 -0.96 7.23 13.22
N ALA A 84 -0.19 6.13 13.23
CA ALA A 84 -0.14 5.18 12.12
C ALA A 84 -1.51 4.51 11.88
N PHE A 85 -2.20 4.11 12.95
CA PHE A 85 -3.54 3.52 12.87
C PHE A 85 -4.57 4.51 12.31
N ILE A 86 -4.62 5.74 12.84
CA ILE A 86 -5.51 6.80 12.35
C ILE A 86 -5.21 7.13 10.88
N GLY A 87 -3.93 7.25 10.52
CA GLY A 87 -3.50 7.43 9.13
C GLY A 87 -4.01 6.31 8.22
N GLY A 88 -3.92 5.06 8.67
CA GLY A 88 -4.47 3.90 7.96
C GLY A 88 -5.99 3.95 7.79
N VAL A 89 -6.73 4.38 8.83
CA VAL A 89 -8.19 4.56 8.76
C VAL A 89 -8.56 5.64 7.72
N ILE A 90 -7.90 6.80 7.78
CA ILE A 90 -8.12 7.90 6.82
C ILE A 90 -7.79 7.43 5.39
N PHE A 91 -6.67 6.74 5.22
CA PHE A 91 -6.26 6.19 3.92
C PHE A 91 -7.28 5.18 3.38
N ASN A 92 -7.86 4.34 4.24
CA ASN A 92 -8.90 3.40 3.82
C ASN A 92 -10.18 4.14 3.35
N PHE A 93 -10.62 5.16 4.09
CA PHE A 93 -11.74 6.01 3.65
C PHE A 93 -11.47 6.67 2.29
N ALA A 94 -10.25 7.19 2.08
CA ALA A 94 -9.86 7.76 0.80
C ALA A 94 -9.92 6.72 -0.35
N ASN A 95 -9.53 5.46 -0.10
CA ASN A 95 -9.64 4.39 -1.09
C ASN A 95 -11.09 4.02 -1.41
N ILE A 96 -12.00 4.00 -0.42
CA ILE A 96 -13.43 3.79 -0.67
C ILE A 96 -13.99 4.92 -1.54
N LEU A 97 -13.65 6.17 -1.25
CA LEU A 97 -14.06 7.31 -2.08
C LEU A 97 -13.49 7.23 -3.50
N LEU A 98 -12.23 6.77 -3.64
CA LEU A 98 -11.63 6.53 -4.95
C LEU A 98 -12.38 5.45 -5.73
N VAL A 99 -12.76 4.34 -5.08
CA VAL A 99 -13.58 3.27 -5.67
C VAL A 99 -14.90 3.81 -6.19
N VAL A 100 -15.58 4.63 -5.39
CA VAL A 100 -16.84 5.30 -5.80
C VAL A 100 -16.60 6.24 -6.98
N ALA A 101 -15.52 7.03 -6.96
CA ALA A 101 -15.18 7.92 -8.07
C ALA A 101 -14.87 7.14 -9.36
N ILE A 102 -14.19 6.00 -9.26
CA ILE A 102 -13.92 5.12 -10.41
C ILE A 102 -15.23 4.56 -11.00
N ASP A 103 -16.19 4.18 -10.15
CA ASP A 103 -17.49 3.67 -10.59
C ASP A 103 -18.32 4.73 -11.34
N ILE A 104 -18.24 6.00 -10.90
CA ILE A 104 -18.99 7.11 -11.50
C ILE A 104 -18.30 7.67 -12.75
N ALA A 105 -17.00 7.97 -12.67
CA ALA A 105 -16.27 8.74 -13.69
C ALA A 105 -15.34 7.87 -14.56
N GLY A 106 -15.16 6.60 -14.21
CA GLY A 106 -14.22 5.70 -14.87
C GLY A 106 -12.78 5.83 -14.35
N MET A 107 -12.02 4.74 -14.48
CA MET A 107 -10.64 4.64 -13.98
C MET A 107 -9.69 5.66 -14.65
N SER A 108 -9.90 6.00 -15.92
CA SER A 108 -9.08 6.96 -16.66
C SER A 108 -9.17 8.39 -16.12
N VAL A 109 -10.25 8.75 -15.43
CA VAL A 109 -10.47 10.08 -14.87
C VAL A 109 -10.23 10.08 -13.36
N ALA A 110 -10.83 9.14 -12.65
CA ALA A 110 -10.75 9.10 -11.19
C ALA A 110 -9.35 8.83 -10.67
N PHE A 111 -8.55 8.00 -11.37
CA PHE A 111 -7.21 7.63 -10.90
C PHE A 111 -6.20 8.78 -11.02
N PRO A 112 -6.07 9.50 -12.16
CA PRO A 112 -5.19 10.66 -12.23
C PRO A 112 -5.63 11.81 -11.31
N VAL A 113 -6.93 12.05 -11.16
CA VAL A 113 -7.45 13.12 -10.28
C VAL A 113 -7.26 12.75 -8.81
N GLY A 114 -7.60 11.53 -8.40
CA GLY A 114 -7.47 11.09 -7.02
C GLY A 114 -6.02 10.87 -6.61
N ILE A 115 -5.37 9.86 -7.18
CA ILE A 115 -4.02 9.44 -6.80
C ILE A 115 -2.95 10.40 -7.34
N GLY A 116 -3.11 10.87 -8.59
CA GLY A 116 -2.13 11.74 -9.23
C GLY A 116 -1.99 13.10 -8.54
N LEU A 117 -3.11 13.77 -8.25
CA LEU A 117 -3.07 15.03 -7.49
C LEU A 117 -2.57 14.82 -6.06
N ALA A 118 -3.01 13.75 -5.37
CA ALA A 118 -2.54 13.45 -4.02
C ALA A 118 -1.02 13.26 -3.96
N LEU A 119 -0.43 12.58 -4.95
CA LEU A 119 1.02 12.43 -5.07
C LEU A 119 1.72 13.77 -5.25
N VAL A 120 1.28 14.60 -6.21
CA VAL A 120 1.90 15.90 -6.49
C VAL A 120 1.79 16.84 -5.29
N LEU A 121 0.60 16.97 -4.72
CA LEU A 121 0.35 17.83 -3.57
C LEU A 121 1.11 17.33 -2.34
N GLY A 122 1.14 16.01 -2.11
CA GLY A 122 1.88 15.41 -1.01
C GLY A 122 3.39 15.64 -1.12
N VAL A 123 3.96 15.59 -2.33
CA VAL A 123 5.37 15.94 -2.55
C VAL A 123 5.60 17.42 -2.25
N ILE A 124 4.75 18.32 -2.76
CA ILE A 124 4.91 19.76 -2.50
C ILE A 124 4.81 20.08 -1.00
N ASP A 125 3.87 19.48 -0.29
CA ASP A 125 3.67 19.70 1.14
C ASP A 125 4.81 19.11 1.98
N ASN A 126 5.35 17.95 1.60
CA ASN A 126 6.46 17.31 2.33
C ASN A 126 7.78 18.09 2.25
N PHE A 127 8.02 18.81 1.15
CA PHE A 127 9.25 19.58 0.91
C PHE A 127 9.07 21.10 1.06
N ARG A 128 7.93 21.55 1.59
CA ARG A 128 7.69 22.93 2.01
C ARG A 128 8.16 23.16 3.44
#